data_AF-A0A453T5E6-F1
#
_entry.id   AF-A0A453T5E6-F1
#
_cell.length_a   1.000
_cell.length_b   1.000
_cell.length_c   1.000
_cell.angle_alpha   90.00
_cell.angle_beta   90.00
_cell.angle_gamma   90.00
#
_symmetry.space_group_name_H-M   'P 1'
#
loop_
_entity.id
_entity.type
_entity.pdbx_description
1 polymer ?
#
loop_
_entity_poly.entity_id
_entity_poly.type
_entity_poly.pdbx_seq_one_letter_code
_entity_poly.pdbx_strand_id
1 'polypeptide(L)'
;DITPWSSFYDAVSQDFKSESLNCFSVIKAVWDVLDYRGSNDSGLLELSKTFRACKTVRFPSSLSNWLWTAFTYTAMVDYPTPANFMMNLPAYPVKEMCKIIDSFPVGADVVEKAFTAASLYYNYTGDQKCFEMEGGDDPHGLSGWGWQV
;
A
#
# COMPACT_ATOMS: atom_id res chain seq x y z
N ASP A 1 5.36 28.18 9.82
CA ASP A 1 4.82 26.84 9.61
C ASP A 1 4.13 26.40 10.89
N ILE A 2 2.87 25.96 10.83
CA ILE A 2 2.07 25.63 12.04
C ILE A 2 2.37 24.19 12.50
N THR A 3 2.73 23.31 11.57
CA THR A 3 3.17 21.94 11.85
C THR A 3 4.28 21.54 10.87
N PRO A 4 5.27 20.73 11.27
CA PRO A 4 6.29 20.21 10.35
C PRO A 4 5.68 19.49 9.14
N TRP A 5 6.29 19.64 7.95
CA TRP A 5 5.81 19.02 6.71
C TRP A 5 5.66 17.49 6.80
N SER A 6 6.49 16.83 7.62
CA SER A 6 6.48 15.38 7.80
C SER A 6 5.36 14.88 8.71
N SER A 7 4.69 15.76 9.46
CA SER A 7 3.78 15.37 10.55
C SER A 7 2.70 14.38 10.12
N PHE A 8 2.16 14.54 8.91
CA PHE A 8 1.18 13.62 8.34
C PHE A 8 1.76 12.21 8.16
N TYR A 9 2.93 12.11 7.53
CA TYR A 9 3.60 10.83 7.28
C TYR A 9 4.15 10.19 8.56
N ASP A 10 4.56 11.00 9.53
CA ASP A 10 4.95 10.54 10.86
C ASP A 10 3.77 9.92 11.60
N ALA A 11 2.57 10.52 11.50
CA ALA A 11 1.35 9.95 12.06
C ALA A 11 0.96 8.62 11.39
N VAL A 12 0.92 8.56 10.06
CA VAL A 12 0.67 7.30 9.32
C VAL A 12 1.67 6.22 9.73
N SER A 13 2.95 6.57 9.79
CA SER A 13 4.01 5.65 10.23
C SER A 13 3.78 5.13 11.65
N GLN A 14 3.30 6.01 12.53
CA GLN A 14 3.05 5.69 13.93
C GLN A 14 1.86 4.74 14.10
N ASP A 15 0.82 4.83 13.27
CA ASP A 15 -0.34 3.93 13.30
C ASP A 15 0.12 2.47 13.09
N PHE A 16 0.82 2.18 11.99
CA PHE A 16 1.35 0.84 11.73
C PHE A 16 2.38 0.38 12.78
N LYS A 17 3.22 1.29 13.26
CA LYS A 17 4.22 0.98 14.29
C LYS A 17 3.60 0.62 15.63
N SER A 18 2.46 1.22 15.97
CA SER A 18 1.74 0.95 17.21
C SER A 18 1.08 -0.44 17.21
N GLU A 19 0.70 -0.94 16.04
CA GLU A 19 0.18 -2.30 15.86
C GLU A 19 1.31 -3.35 15.85
N SER A 20 2.41 -3.11 15.11
CA SER A 20 3.54 -4.03 15.08
C SER A 20 4.85 -3.38 14.60
N LEU A 21 5.94 -3.59 15.36
CA LEU A 21 7.28 -3.14 14.98
C LEU A 21 7.81 -3.85 13.72
N ASN A 22 7.44 -5.11 13.52
CA ASN A 22 7.83 -5.86 12.33
C ASN A 22 7.07 -5.36 11.10
N CYS A 23 5.76 -5.16 11.23
CA CYS A 23 4.92 -4.52 10.21
C CYS A 23 5.52 -3.18 9.74
N PHE A 24 5.81 -2.27 10.68
CA PHE A 24 6.46 -1.00 10.38
C PHE A 24 7.82 -1.18 9.69
N SER A 25 8.64 -2.13 10.14
CA SER A 25 9.97 -2.36 9.56
C SER A 25 9.89 -2.88 8.12
N VAL A 26 8.92 -3.76 7.82
CA VAL A 26 8.66 -4.26 6.46
C VAL A 26 8.17 -3.14 5.55
N ILE A 27 7.19 -2.35 6.00
CA ILE A 27 6.66 -1.21 5.23
C ILE A 27 7.77 -0.19 4.97
N LYS A 28 8.61 0.10 5.96
CA LYS A 28 9.75 1.02 5.80
C LYS A 28 10.77 0.49 4.78
N ALA A 29 11.07 -0.82 4.81
CA ALA A 29 12.09 -1.41 3.95
C ALA A 29 11.64 -1.57 2.48
N VAL A 30 10.33 -1.70 2.22
CA VAL A 30 9.85 -2.00 0.86
C VAL A 30 10.21 -0.93 -0.16
N TRP A 31 10.29 0.33 0.25
CA TRP A 31 10.56 1.47 -0.63
C TRP A 31 11.93 1.34 -1.33
N ASP A 32 12.99 1.12 -0.55
CA ASP A 32 14.34 0.93 -1.08
C ASP A 32 14.43 -0.33 -1.96
N VAL A 33 13.69 -1.38 -1.61
CA VAL A 33 13.68 -2.64 -2.37
C VAL A 33 12.97 -2.46 -3.72
N LEU A 34 11.88 -1.68 -3.77
CA LEU A 34 11.19 -1.35 -5.02
C LEU A 34 12.06 -0.51 -5.93
N ASP A 35 12.75 0.50 -5.40
CA ASP A 35 13.65 1.34 -6.20
C ASP A 35 14.81 0.52 -6.77
N TYR A 36 15.42 -0.34 -5.95
CA TYR A 36 16.51 -1.21 -6.38
C TYR A 36 16.05 -2.22 -7.44
N ARG A 37 14.98 -2.99 -7.17
CA ARG A 37 14.49 -4.03 -8.09
C ARG A 37 13.82 -3.45 -9.33
N GLY A 38 13.17 -2.29 -9.22
CA GLY A 38 12.51 -1.60 -10.32
C GLY A 38 13.46 -0.81 -11.22
N SER A 39 14.76 -0.78 -10.94
CA SER A 39 15.74 0.03 -11.69
C SER A 39 15.96 -0.40 -13.15
N ASN A 40 15.42 -1.54 -13.57
CA ASN A 40 15.54 -2.06 -14.93
C ASN A 40 14.29 -2.84 -15.36
N ASP A 41 14.14 -3.04 -16.67
CA ASP A 41 12.97 -3.68 -17.28
C ASP A 41 12.70 -5.10 -16.79
N SER A 42 13.76 -5.89 -16.55
CA SER A 42 13.61 -7.27 -16.05
C SER A 42 13.03 -7.28 -14.64
N GLY A 43 13.56 -6.43 -13.76
CA GLY A 43 13.08 -6.32 -12.40
C GLY A 43 11.68 -5.70 -12.32
N LEU A 44 11.35 -4.73 -13.17
CA LEU A 44 9.98 -4.24 -13.31
C LEU A 44 9.00 -5.32 -13.77
N LEU A 45 9.42 -6.18 -14.71
CA LEU A 45 8.61 -7.32 -15.13
C LEU A 45 8.38 -8.33 -14.00
N GLU A 46 9.40 -8.60 -13.19
CA GLU A 46 9.28 -9.46 -12.00
C GLU A 46 8.35 -8.84 -10.96
N LEU A 47 8.56 -7.57 -10.61
CA LEU A 47 7.70 -6.85 -9.68
C LEU A 47 6.25 -6.80 -10.17
N SER A 48 6.01 -6.56 -11.46
CA SER A 48 4.66 -6.58 -12.04
C SER A 48 3.95 -7.91 -11.79
N LYS A 49 4.68 -9.03 -11.84
CA LYS A 49 4.12 -10.36 -11.53
C LYS A 49 3.84 -10.53 -10.04
N THR A 50 4.79 -10.13 -9.18
CA THR A 50 4.61 -10.16 -7.71
C THR A 50 3.37 -9.38 -7.29
N PHE A 51 3.20 -8.20 -7.87
CA PHE A 51 2.06 -7.31 -7.61
C PHE A 51 0.77 -7.74 -8.31
N ARG A 52 0.77 -8.85 -9.05
CA ARG A 52 -0.37 -9.30 -9.88
C ARG A 52 -0.93 -8.16 -10.73
N ALA A 53 -0.06 -7.35 -11.33
CA ALA A 53 -0.48 -6.24 -12.17
C ALA A 53 -1.21 -6.77 -13.42
N CYS A 54 -2.27 -6.08 -13.86
CA CYS A 54 -3.02 -6.49 -15.06
C CYS A 54 -2.20 -6.33 -16.35
N LYS A 55 -1.20 -5.45 -16.33
CA LYS A 55 -0.24 -5.18 -17.42
C LYS A 55 1.13 -5.01 -16.80
N THR A 56 2.19 -5.21 -17.58
CA THR A 56 3.55 -4.89 -17.14
C THR A 56 3.63 -3.39 -16.80
N VAL A 57 4.04 -3.10 -15.58
CA VAL A 57 4.20 -1.75 -15.05
C VAL A 57 5.42 -1.11 -15.69
N ARG A 58 5.27 0.15 -16.12
CA ARG A 58 6.31 0.89 -16.84
C ARG A 58 7.19 1.71 -15.92
N PHE A 59 6.65 2.15 -14.78
CA PHE A 59 7.35 3.02 -13.86
C PHE A 59 7.41 2.41 -12.45
N PRO A 60 8.59 2.36 -11.80
CA PRO A 60 8.71 1.90 -10.41
C PRO A 60 7.84 2.73 -9.46
N SER A 61 7.70 4.03 -9.75
CA SER A 61 6.85 4.95 -9.00
C SER A 61 5.38 4.52 -8.99
N SER A 62 4.88 3.83 -10.02
CA SER A 62 3.51 3.31 -10.05
C SER A 62 3.30 2.26 -8.95
N LEU A 63 4.28 1.38 -8.72
CA LEU A 63 4.25 0.38 -7.64
C LEU A 63 4.35 1.03 -6.26
N SER A 64 5.28 1.98 -6.11
CA SER A 64 5.46 2.72 -4.86
C SER A 64 4.21 3.53 -4.51
N ASN A 65 3.60 4.19 -5.50
CA ASN A 65 2.37 4.97 -5.31
C ASN A 65 1.16 4.08 -4.97
N TRP A 66 1.08 2.87 -5.54
CA TRP A 66 0.04 1.90 -5.21
C TRP A 66 0.14 1.44 -3.74
N LEU A 67 1.34 1.08 -3.27
CA LEU A 67 1.55 0.76 -1.86
C LEU A 67 1.30 1.98 -0.95
N TRP A 68 1.82 3.14 -1.33
CA TRP A 68 1.67 4.38 -0.57
C TRP A 68 0.20 4.75 -0.38
N THR A 69 -0.60 4.65 -1.44
CA THR A 69 -2.05 4.87 -1.38
C THR A 69 -2.71 3.90 -0.41
N ALA A 70 -2.41 2.60 -0.52
CA ALA A 70 -2.98 1.59 0.37
C ALA A 70 -2.70 1.88 1.85
N PHE A 71 -1.44 2.09 2.22
CA PHE A 71 -1.07 2.31 3.61
C PHE A 71 -1.59 3.64 4.15
N THR A 72 -1.46 4.71 3.37
CA THR A 72 -1.91 6.05 3.78
C THR A 72 -3.42 6.10 3.97
N TYR A 73 -4.18 5.63 2.99
CA TYR A 73 -5.63 5.71 3.04
C TYR A 73 -6.19 4.78 4.11
N THR A 74 -5.60 3.59 4.28
CA THR A 74 -5.99 2.67 5.35
C THR A 74 -5.78 3.28 6.73
N ALA A 75 -4.67 3.98 6.98
CA ALA A 75 -4.46 4.71 8.23
C ALA A 75 -5.51 5.80 8.46
N MET A 76 -5.91 6.53 7.42
CA MET A 76 -6.96 7.56 7.51
C MET A 76 -8.35 6.99 7.83
N VAL A 77 -8.62 5.72 7.51
CA VAL A 77 -9.92 5.07 7.71
C VAL A 77 -9.85 3.87 8.65
N ASP A 78 -8.95 3.90 9.63
CA ASP A 78 -8.76 2.83 10.62
C ASP A 78 -9.89 2.79 11.67
N TYR A 79 -11.11 2.53 11.21
CA TYR A 79 -12.31 2.56 12.03
C TYR A 79 -12.51 1.26 12.83
N PRO A 80 -13.12 1.32 14.03
CA PRO A 80 -13.38 0.14 14.86
C PRO A 80 -14.53 -0.75 14.36
N THR A 81 -15.13 -0.41 13.21
CA THR A 81 -16.25 -1.11 12.58
C THR A 81 -16.01 -1.24 11.07
N PRO A 82 -16.55 -2.26 10.39
CA PRO A 82 -16.46 -2.35 8.94
C PRO A 82 -17.04 -1.10 8.28
N ALA A 83 -16.36 -0.62 7.24
CA ALA A 83 -16.74 0.61 6.54
C ALA A 83 -16.52 0.46 5.04
N ASN A 84 -17.35 1.15 4.26
CA ASN A 84 -17.27 1.20 2.80
C ASN A 84 -17.26 2.65 2.31
N PHE A 85 -16.38 3.47 2.90
CA PHE A 85 -16.25 4.89 2.54
C PHE A 85 -15.28 5.07 1.37
N MET A 86 -13.99 4.76 1.58
CA MET A 86 -12.98 4.78 0.51
C MET A 86 -12.95 3.46 -0.26
N MET A 87 -12.89 2.36 0.48
CA MET A 87 -12.96 0.99 -0.02
C MET A 87 -13.75 0.16 1.00
N ASN A 88 -14.20 -1.03 0.60
CA ASN A 88 -14.84 -1.98 1.51
C ASN A 88 -13.77 -2.61 2.41
N LEU A 89 -13.72 -2.21 3.69
CA LEU A 89 -12.68 -2.58 4.64
C LEU A 89 -13.26 -3.20 5.92
N PRO A 90 -12.52 -4.13 6.55
CA PRO A 90 -12.88 -4.67 7.85
C PRO A 90 -12.77 -3.62 8.95
N ALA A 91 -13.19 -3.99 10.16
CA ALA A 91 -12.84 -3.23 11.37
C ALA A 91 -11.32 -3.32 11.63
N TYR A 92 -10.72 -2.21 12.05
CA TYR A 92 -9.29 -2.07 12.33
C TYR A 92 -8.39 -2.52 11.17
N PRO A 93 -8.56 -1.97 9.96
CA PRO A 93 -7.83 -2.44 8.79
C PRO A 93 -6.30 -2.29 8.90
N VAL A 94 -5.76 -1.33 9.68
CA VAL A 94 -4.30 -1.24 9.93
C VAL A 94 -3.81 -2.48 10.67
N LYS A 95 -4.54 -2.90 11.71
CA LYS A 95 -4.26 -4.12 12.47
C LYS A 95 -4.31 -5.36 11.60
N GLU A 96 -5.31 -5.47 10.72
CA GLU A 96 -5.43 -6.60 9.79
C GLU A 96 -4.27 -6.65 8.77
N MET A 97 -3.84 -5.50 8.23
CA MET A 97 -2.65 -5.43 7.39
C MET A 97 -1.39 -5.89 8.13
N CYS A 98 -1.19 -5.45 9.37
CA CYS A 98 -0.02 -5.88 10.15
C CYS A 98 -0.07 -7.37 10.51
N LYS A 99 -1.24 -7.92 10.83
CA LYS A 99 -1.41 -9.38 11.01
C LYS A 99 -1.01 -10.16 9.75
N ILE A 100 -1.37 -9.67 8.57
CA ILE A 100 -0.95 -10.28 7.30
C ILE A 100 0.58 -10.31 7.22
N ILE A 101 1.26 -9.18 7.41
CA ILE A 101 2.73 -9.10 7.35
C ILE A 101 3.39 -10.05 8.37
N ASP A 102 2.88 -10.07 9.60
CA ASP A 102 3.45 -10.85 10.69
C ASP A 102 3.19 -12.36 10.54
N SER A 103 2.21 -12.76 9.73
CA SER A 103 1.92 -14.17 9.45
C SER A 103 2.93 -14.83 8.50
N PHE A 104 3.73 -14.05 7.77
CA PHE A 104 4.73 -14.59 6.85
C PHE A 104 5.91 -15.22 7.58
N PRO A 105 6.52 -16.28 7.02
CA PRO A 105 7.70 -16.89 7.61
C PRO A 105 8.90 -15.93 7.65
N VAL A 106 9.84 -16.25 8.54
CA VAL A 106 11.13 -15.54 8.62
C VAL A 106 11.85 -15.66 7.28
N GLY A 107 12.35 -14.53 6.76
CA GLY A 107 13.04 -14.48 5.48
C GLY A 107 12.14 -14.43 4.24
N ALA A 108 10.81 -14.45 4.38
CA ALA A 108 9.92 -14.17 3.27
C ALA A 108 10.16 -12.78 2.68
N ASP A 109 9.87 -12.65 1.38
CA ASP A 109 10.20 -11.47 0.60
C ASP A 109 9.46 -10.22 1.10
N VAL A 110 10.19 -9.11 1.24
CA VAL A 110 9.65 -7.85 1.76
C VAL A 110 8.57 -7.28 0.84
N VAL A 111 8.75 -7.39 -0.48
CA VAL A 111 7.79 -6.89 -1.46
C VAL A 111 6.51 -7.73 -1.42
N GLU A 112 6.64 -9.05 -1.34
CA GLU A 112 5.50 -9.96 -1.21
C GLU A 112 4.68 -9.66 0.06
N LYS A 113 5.35 -9.51 1.22
CA LYS A 113 4.68 -9.14 2.48
C LYS A 113 3.89 -7.84 2.36
N ALA A 114 4.54 -6.79 1.86
CA ALA A 114 3.93 -5.47 1.72
C ALA A 114 2.77 -5.50 0.71
N PHE A 115 2.94 -6.20 -0.41
CA PHE A 115 1.91 -6.37 -1.42
C PHE A 115 0.68 -7.10 -0.88
N THR A 116 0.86 -8.22 -0.18
CA THR A 116 -0.27 -8.98 0.37
C THR A 116 -1.04 -8.17 1.40
N ALA A 117 -0.34 -7.40 2.25
CA ALA A 117 -0.98 -6.50 3.20
C ALA A 117 -1.73 -5.37 2.50
N ALA A 118 -1.09 -4.64 1.58
CA ALA A 118 -1.71 -3.56 0.82
C ALA A 118 -2.89 -4.04 -0.05
N SER A 119 -2.88 -5.30 -0.51
CA SER A 119 -3.99 -5.90 -1.24
C SER A 119 -5.30 -5.92 -0.43
N LEU A 120 -5.24 -5.89 0.90
CA LEU A 120 -6.44 -5.77 1.74
C LEU A 120 -7.23 -4.49 1.43
N TYR A 121 -6.53 -3.38 1.13
CA TYR A 121 -7.19 -2.12 0.79
C TYR A 121 -7.99 -2.22 -0.52
N TYR A 122 -7.45 -2.93 -1.50
CA TYR A 122 -8.01 -2.99 -2.85
C TYR A 122 -8.95 -4.19 -3.09
N ASN A 123 -8.76 -5.28 -2.34
CA ASN A 123 -9.41 -6.55 -2.61
C ASN A 123 -9.75 -7.33 -1.32
N TYR A 124 -10.40 -6.66 -0.36
CA TYR A 124 -10.87 -7.32 0.85
C TYR A 124 -11.84 -8.48 0.58
N THR A 125 -12.68 -8.40 -0.47
CA THR A 125 -13.63 -9.47 -0.84
C THR A 125 -12.97 -10.66 -1.52
N GLY A 126 -11.76 -10.49 -2.09
CA GLY A 126 -11.00 -11.55 -2.75
C GLY A 126 -11.32 -11.75 -4.24
N ASP A 127 -12.18 -10.93 -4.84
CA ASP A 127 -12.67 -11.12 -6.21
C ASP A 127 -11.71 -10.60 -7.30
N GLN A 128 -10.76 -9.73 -6.96
CA GLN A 128 -9.81 -9.15 -7.92
C GLN A 128 -8.74 -10.17 -8.33
N LYS A 129 -8.62 -10.39 -9.65
CA LYS A 129 -7.63 -11.30 -10.24
C LYS A 129 -6.28 -10.61 -10.52
N CYS A 130 -6.31 -9.31 -10.77
CA CYS A 130 -5.14 -8.47 -11.01
C CYS A 130 -5.43 -7.03 -10.57
N PHE A 131 -4.39 -6.19 -10.50
CA PHE A 131 -4.51 -4.78 -10.11
C PHE A 131 -4.06 -3.85 -11.25
N GLU A 132 -4.87 -2.84 -11.56
CA GLU A 132 -4.50 -1.79 -12.51
C GLU A 132 -3.71 -0.70 -11.77
N MET A 133 -2.40 -0.64 -12.04
CA MET A 133 -1.46 0.23 -11.34
C MET A 133 -1.14 1.50 -12.13
N GLU A 134 -1.48 1.54 -13.40
CA GLU A 134 -1.21 2.65 -14.31
C GLU A 134 -2.46 2.95 -15.13
N GLY A 135 -2.87 4.22 -15.17
CA GLY A 135 -4.03 4.66 -15.94
C GLY A 135 -5.37 4.09 -15.48
N GLY A 136 -5.47 3.70 -14.20
CA GLY A 136 -6.71 3.21 -13.61
C GLY A 136 -7.75 4.32 -13.41
N ASP A 137 -9.00 3.88 -13.17
CA ASP A 137 -10.12 4.78 -12.89
C ASP A 137 -9.92 5.56 -11.58
N ASP A 138 -10.51 6.76 -11.51
CA ASP A 138 -10.57 7.61 -10.32
C ASP A 138 -12.01 7.64 -9.79
N PRO A 139 -12.47 6.57 -9.10
CA PRO A 139 -13.87 6.41 -8.71
C PRO A 139 -14.35 7.49 -7.73
N HIS A 140 -13.41 8.14 -7.05
CA HIS A 140 -13.68 9.17 -6.04
C HIS A 140 -13.42 10.60 -6.56
N GLY A 141 -13.01 10.76 -7.82
CA GLY A 141 -12.74 12.07 -8.42
C GLY A 141 -11.60 12.86 -7.76
N LEU A 142 -10.66 12.17 -7.10
CA LEU A 142 -9.57 12.78 -6.33
C LEU A 142 -8.59 13.55 -7.23
N SER A 143 -8.46 13.14 -8.48
CA SER A 143 -7.66 13.87 -9.49
C SER A 143 -8.16 15.30 -9.70
N GLY A 144 -9.47 15.52 -9.57
CA GLY A 144 -10.08 16.85 -9.66
C GLY A 144 -9.57 17.79 -8.58
N TRP A 145 -9.33 17.30 -7.35
CA TRP A 145 -8.83 18.12 -6.25
C TRP A 145 -7.42 18.66 -6.45
N GLY A 146 -6.64 18.07 -7.36
CA GLY A 146 -5.32 18.56 -7.74
C GLY A 146 -5.32 20.01 -8.24
N TRP A 147 -6.45 20.56 -8.70
CA TRP A 147 -6.55 21.96 -9.09
C TRP A 147 -6.48 22.95 -7.89
N GLN A 148 -6.86 22.52 -6.68
CA GLN A 148 -6.93 23.42 -5.52
C GLN A 148 -5.61 23.61 -4.79
N VAL A 149 -4.69 22.66 -4.97
CA VAL A 149 -3.47 22.50 -4.17
C VAL A 149 -2.22 22.91 -4.93
#